data_AF-A0AA43BU27-F1
#
_entry.id   AF-A0AA43BU27-F1
#
_cell.length_a   1.000
_cell.length_b   1.000
_cell.length_c   1.000
_cell.angle_alpha   90.00
_cell.angle_beta   90.00
_cell.angle_gamma   90.00
#
_symmetry.space_group_name_H-M   'P 1'
#
loop_
_entity.id
_entity.type
_entity.pdbx_description
1 polymer ?
#
loop_
_entity_poly.entity_id
_entity_poly.type
_entity_poly.pdbx_seq_one_letter_code
_entity_poly.pdbx_strand_id
1 'polypeptide(L)'
;MRSFACFLWLLTLTAGCVLEDKFVEVPDGSVEAGLCGFCDSATPACNETTQMCVQCTAKNSTACIDNTPVCNTNGNECVECTASSDCNDPIAARCDTDLNECVECEGETDCDGIEGLALCNAGTCVECVPATEETDCDRNSCNPDSFTCTDTMLASRDTCQTCVSDSECQNAGNRCVAMTYQSAPYPNLQTGFCLKTTGGGCEQPYSITLRARPSLSGGLPEDYCGINEELATCEAVRALLTNVRCEGGADQECPQPSGLCRQVGSLDNRCTYACGLPAQCPADPPADTCGASGSGGDEYCGG
;
A
#
# COMPACT_ATOMS: atom_id res chain seq x y z
N MET A 1 -56.14 -16.54 -42.67
CA MET A 1 -57.24 -16.38 -43.66
C MET A 1 -57.83 -17.76 -43.90
N ARG A 2 -59.13 -17.96 -43.65
CA ARG A 2 -59.78 -19.28 -43.62
C ARG A 2 -60.43 -19.56 -44.98
N SER A 3 -59.95 -20.56 -45.71
CA SER A 3 -60.67 -21.15 -46.84
C SER A 3 -61.37 -22.43 -46.40
N PHE A 4 -62.70 -22.44 -46.48
CA PHE A 4 -63.55 -23.61 -46.26
C PHE A 4 -63.81 -24.30 -47.61
N ALA A 5 -63.43 -25.57 -47.74
CA ALA A 5 -63.88 -26.43 -48.82
C ALA A 5 -64.86 -27.45 -48.25
N CYS A 6 -66.14 -27.29 -48.55
CA CYS A 6 -67.23 -28.18 -48.16
C CYS A 6 -67.57 -29.08 -49.35
N PHE A 7 -67.20 -30.36 -49.31
CA PHE A 7 -67.57 -31.34 -50.33
C PHE A 7 -68.87 -32.05 -49.91
N LEU A 8 -69.88 -31.91 -50.75
CA LEU A 8 -71.23 -32.45 -50.58
C LEU A 8 -71.28 -33.88 -51.15
N TRP A 9 -71.47 -34.89 -50.29
CA TRP A 9 -71.92 -36.23 -50.71
C TRP A 9 -72.92 -36.79 -49.68
N LEU A 10 -73.99 -37.39 -50.20
CA LEU A 10 -75.18 -37.84 -49.48
C LEU A 10 -74.92 -39.11 -48.61
N LEU A 11 -75.73 -39.21 -47.54
CA LEU A 11 -76.20 -40.43 -46.85
C LEU A 11 -75.19 -41.20 -45.96
N THR A 12 -75.10 -40.82 -44.67
CA THR A 12 -75.55 -41.59 -43.47
C THR A 12 -74.96 -40.98 -42.19
N LEU A 13 -75.76 -40.99 -41.10
CA LEU A 13 -75.43 -40.43 -39.79
C LEU A 13 -74.24 -41.14 -39.13
N THR A 14 -73.17 -40.40 -38.85
CA THR A 14 -72.49 -40.31 -37.54
C THR A 14 -71.50 -39.15 -37.59
N ALA A 15 -71.64 -38.16 -36.70
CA ALA A 15 -70.65 -37.11 -36.52
C ALA A 15 -69.45 -37.70 -35.76
N GLY A 16 -68.31 -37.79 -36.43
CA GLY A 16 -67.02 -38.11 -35.83
C GLY A 16 -65.94 -37.31 -36.54
N CYS A 17 -65.43 -36.26 -35.88
CA CYS A 17 -64.20 -35.60 -36.31
C CYS A 17 -63.04 -36.43 -35.75
N VAL A 18 -62.30 -37.11 -36.63
CA VAL A 18 -60.97 -37.63 -36.29
C VAL A 18 -60.04 -36.43 -36.26
N LEU A 19 -59.54 -36.09 -35.08
CA LEU A 19 -58.37 -35.22 -34.91
C LEU A 19 -57.15 -36.12 -35.12
N GLU A 20 -56.55 -36.06 -36.30
CA GLU A 20 -55.22 -36.60 -36.52
C GLU A 20 -54.22 -35.59 -35.96
N ASP A 21 -53.72 -35.88 -34.76
CA ASP A 21 -52.54 -35.20 -34.21
C ASP A 21 -51.34 -35.54 -35.09
N LYS A 22 -51.08 -34.68 -36.08
CA LYS A 22 -49.76 -34.64 -36.70
C LYS A 22 -48.81 -34.04 -35.68
N PHE A 23 -48.09 -34.90 -34.98
CA PHE A 23 -46.86 -34.53 -34.31
C PHE A 23 -45.92 -33.90 -35.35
N VAL A 24 -45.68 -32.60 -35.18
CA VAL A 24 -44.59 -31.90 -35.84
C VAL A 24 -43.33 -32.34 -35.11
N GLU A 25 -42.45 -33.07 -35.78
CA GLU A 25 -41.12 -33.37 -35.24
C GLU A 25 -40.32 -32.06 -35.17
N VAL A 26 -40.19 -31.52 -33.97
CA VAL A 26 -39.25 -30.43 -33.67
C VAL A 26 -37.87 -31.08 -33.54
N PRO A 27 -36.81 -30.54 -34.18
CA PRO A 27 -35.47 -31.07 -34.02
C PRO A 27 -35.05 -30.96 -32.56
N ASP A 28 -34.50 -32.06 -32.03
CA ASP A 28 -34.01 -32.18 -30.66
C ASP A 28 -33.10 -30.97 -30.30
N GLY A 29 -33.55 -30.16 -29.35
CA GLY A 29 -32.78 -29.03 -28.80
C GLY A 29 -33.49 -27.68 -28.70
N SER A 30 -34.77 -27.54 -29.09
CA SER A 30 -35.50 -26.28 -28.92
C SER A 30 -36.90 -26.51 -28.37
N VAL A 31 -37.15 -26.01 -27.15
CA VAL A 31 -38.48 -25.96 -26.53
C VAL A 31 -39.12 -24.60 -26.75
N GLU A 32 -40.42 -24.58 -27.03
CA GLU A 32 -41.19 -23.37 -27.36
C GLU A 32 -41.06 -22.27 -26.30
N ALA A 33 -40.59 -21.10 -26.73
CA ALA A 33 -40.71 -19.87 -25.96
C ALA A 33 -42.13 -19.29 -26.15
N GLY A 34 -42.95 -19.37 -25.12
CA GLY A 34 -43.79 -18.23 -24.76
C GLY A 34 -43.13 -17.42 -23.64
N LEU A 35 -43.76 -16.31 -23.24
CA LEU A 35 -43.61 -15.56 -21.97
C LEU A 35 -42.66 -16.24 -20.94
N CYS A 36 -41.34 -16.05 -21.10
CA CYS A 36 -40.24 -16.65 -20.33
C CYS A 36 -40.37 -18.12 -19.88
N GLY A 37 -40.42 -19.08 -20.82
CA GLY A 37 -40.43 -20.52 -20.49
C GLY A 37 -39.09 -21.11 -20.06
N PHE A 38 -37.97 -20.68 -20.66
CA PHE A 38 -36.60 -21.10 -20.34
C PHE A 38 -35.64 -20.00 -20.81
N CYS A 39 -34.80 -19.49 -19.91
CA CYS A 39 -33.73 -18.55 -20.23
C CYS A 39 -32.38 -19.27 -20.20
N ASP A 40 -31.47 -18.89 -21.09
CA ASP A 40 -30.13 -19.49 -21.17
C ASP A 40 -29.18 -18.91 -20.10
N SER A 41 -27.95 -19.41 -20.06
CA SER A 41 -26.96 -18.95 -19.08
C SER A 41 -26.42 -17.55 -19.33
N ALA A 42 -26.62 -16.96 -20.52
CA ALA A 42 -26.19 -15.60 -20.84
C ALA A 42 -27.24 -14.56 -20.40
N THR A 43 -28.51 -14.94 -20.41
CA THR A 43 -29.64 -14.08 -20.00
C THR A 43 -30.57 -14.80 -19.01
N PRO A 44 -30.07 -15.28 -17.87
CA PRO A 44 -30.80 -16.24 -17.02
C PRO A 44 -32.04 -15.68 -16.32
N ALA A 45 -32.27 -14.37 -16.34
CA ALA A 45 -33.39 -13.73 -15.66
C ALA A 45 -34.55 -13.43 -16.63
N CYS A 46 -35.78 -13.68 -16.18
CA CYS A 46 -36.97 -13.26 -16.92
C CYS A 46 -37.44 -11.87 -16.48
N ASN A 47 -37.61 -10.94 -17.43
CA ASN A 47 -38.36 -9.72 -17.20
C ASN A 47 -39.87 -9.97 -17.42
N GLU A 48 -40.64 -10.03 -16.34
CA GLU A 48 -42.09 -10.30 -16.38
C GLU A 48 -42.92 -9.18 -17.07
N THR A 49 -42.37 -7.98 -17.24
CA THR A 49 -43.07 -6.86 -17.89
C THR A 49 -42.94 -6.93 -19.41
N THR A 50 -41.72 -7.15 -19.90
CA THR A 50 -41.42 -7.23 -21.34
C THR A 50 -41.51 -8.64 -21.89
N GLN A 51 -41.53 -9.64 -21.00
CA GLN A 51 -41.59 -11.07 -21.30
C GLN A 51 -40.39 -11.54 -22.12
N MET A 52 -39.22 -10.96 -21.84
CA MET A 52 -37.93 -11.27 -22.46
C MET A 52 -36.93 -11.76 -21.41
N CYS A 53 -36.03 -12.66 -21.84
CA CYS A 53 -34.85 -13.03 -21.07
C CYS A 53 -33.83 -11.88 -21.10
N VAL A 54 -33.28 -11.57 -19.93
CA VAL A 54 -32.35 -10.46 -19.67
C VAL A 54 -31.25 -10.97 -18.75
N GLN A 55 -30.15 -10.23 -18.63
CA GLN A 55 -29.04 -10.69 -17.80
C GLN A 55 -29.44 -10.76 -16.33
N CYS A 56 -30.20 -9.77 -15.86
CA CYS A 56 -30.62 -9.71 -14.47
C CYS A 56 -31.95 -8.97 -14.29
N THR A 57 -32.55 -9.13 -13.11
CA THR A 57 -33.69 -8.32 -12.66
C THR A 57 -33.56 -8.08 -11.15
N ALA A 58 -34.38 -7.20 -10.58
CA ALA A 58 -34.43 -7.01 -9.13
C ALA A 58 -34.72 -8.31 -8.34
N LYS A 59 -35.40 -9.30 -8.94
CA LYS A 59 -35.67 -10.61 -8.31
C LYS A 59 -34.54 -11.62 -8.49
N ASN A 60 -33.62 -11.37 -9.42
CA ASN A 60 -32.53 -12.28 -9.78
C ASN A 60 -31.23 -11.50 -10.00
N SER A 61 -30.89 -10.62 -9.05
CA SER A 61 -29.66 -9.83 -9.10
C SER A 61 -28.41 -10.68 -8.88
N THR A 62 -28.54 -11.82 -8.18
CA THR A 62 -27.46 -12.79 -7.95
C THR A 62 -27.01 -13.53 -9.21
N ALA A 63 -27.68 -13.33 -10.34
CA ALA A 63 -27.21 -13.79 -11.65
C ALA A 63 -25.97 -13.02 -12.13
N CYS A 64 -25.79 -11.80 -11.64
CA CYS A 64 -24.61 -10.97 -11.88
C CYS A 64 -23.46 -11.45 -10.99
N ILE A 65 -22.32 -11.77 -11.60
CA ILE A 65 -21.14 -12.37 -10.97
C ILE A 65 -19.86 -11.81 -11.58
N ASP A 66 -18.71 -12.20 -11.03
CA ASP A 66 -17.37 -11.82 -11.52
C ASP A 66 -17.21 -10.30 -11.62
N ASN A 67 -16.79 -9.77 -12.79
CA ASN A 67 -16.48 -8.36 -13.00
C ASN A 67 -17.72 -7.47 -13.21
N THR A 68 -18.92 -8.05 -13.26
CA THR A 68 -20.18 -7.29 -13.33
C THR A 68 -21.15 -7.75 -12.26
N PRO A 69 -20.84 -7.54 -10.97
CA PRO A 69 -21.62 -8.10 -9.86
C PRO A 69 -22.95 -7.37 -9.61
N VAL A 70 -23.16 -6.20 -10.21
CA VAL A 70 -24.33 -5.35 -9.95
C VAL A 70 -25.37 -5.47 -11.05
N CYS A 71 -26.64 -5.59 -10.67
CA CYS A 71 -27.74 -5.57 -11.62
C CYS A 71 -28.27 -4.15 -11.85
N ASN A 72 -28.03 -3.56 -13.02
CA ASN A 72 -28.69 -2.32 -13.44
C ASN A 72 -30.13 -2.63 -13.86
N THR A 73 -31.09 -2.40 -12.96
CA THR A 73 -32.50 -2.74 -13.20
C THR A 73 -33.20 -1.88 -14.26
N ASN A 74 -32.62 -0.74 -14.65
CA ASN A 74 -33.17 0.09 -15.73
C ASN A 74 -32.84 -0.53 -17.10
N GLY A 75 -31.62 -1.07 -17.26
CA GLY A 75 -31.19 -1.79 -18.46
C GLY A 75 -31.54 -3.28 -18.46
N ASN A 76 -31.71 -3.88 -17.27
CA ASN A 76 -31.72 -5.34 -17.05
C ASN A 76 -30.40 -6.03 -17.45
N GLU A 77 -29.29 -5.32 -17.24
CA GLU A 77 -27.93 -5.72 -17.59
C GLU A 77 -27.07 -5.81 -16.33
N CYS A 78 -26.16 -6.78 -16.30
CA CYS A 78 -25.14 -6.87 -15.26
C CYS A 78 -24.02 -5.88 -15.61
N VAL A 79 -23.69 -5.02 -14.66
CA VAL A 79 -22.69 -3.97 -14.78
C VAL A 79 -21.72 -4.05 -13.61
N GLU A 80 -20.59 -3.34 -13.70
CA GLU A 80 -19.64 -3.29 -12.61
C GLU A 80 -20.22 -2.54 -11.40
N CYS A 81 -20.83 -1.39 -11.67
CA CYS A 81 -21.39 -0.52 -10.63
C CYS A 81 -22.62 0.25 -11.10
N THR A 82 -23.43 0.69 -10.14
CA THR A 82 -24.50 1.69 -10.35
C THR A 82 -24.39 2.88 -9.39
N ALA A 83 -23.56 2.75 -8.36
CA ALA A 83 -23.15 3.81 -7.44
C ALA A 83 -21.73 3.51 -6.91
N SER A 84 -21.02 4.53 -6.39
CA SER A 84 -19.66 4.37 -5.88
C SER A 84 -19.56 3.36 -4.72
N SER A 85 -20.64 3.10 -3.97
CA SER A 85 -20.66 2.05 -2.94
C SER A 85 -20.47 0.62 -3.49
N ASP A 86 -20.65 0.43 -4.80
CA ASP A 86 -20.40 -0.85 -5.46
C ASP A 86 -18.89 -1.03 -5.76
N CYS A 87 -18.12 0.05 -5.75
CA CYS A 87 -16.71 0.11 -6.10
C CYS A 87 -15.84 0.04 -4.84
N ASN A 88 -15.25 -1.13 -4.58
CA ASN A 88 -14.47 -1.39 -3.36
C ASN A 88 -12.95 -1.49 -3.60
N ASP A 89 -12.51 -1.26 -4.84
CA ASP A 89 -11.09 -1.24 -5.19
C ASP A 89 -10.52 0.17 -4.93
N PRO A 90 -9.46 0.31 -4.10
CA PRO A 90 -8.85 1.61 -3.84
C PRO A 90 -8.39 2.38 -5.09
N ILE A 91 -8.01 1.69 -6.18
CA ILE A 91 -7.61 2.36 -7.44
C ILE A 91 -8.78 2.66 -8.38
N ALA A 92 -9.98 2.17 -8.05
CA ALA A 92 -11.20 2.34 -8.83
C ALA A 92 -12.41 2.43 -7.88
N ALA A 93 -12.45 3.47 -7.05
CA ALA A 93 -13.40 3.61 -5.93
C ALA A 93 -14.71 4.31 -6.30
N ARG A 94 -14.80 4.91 -7.48
CA ARG A 94 -15.94 5.71 -7.91
C ARG A 94 -16.67 5.05 -9.06
N CYS A 95 -18.00 5.09 -9.08
CA CYS A 95 -18.75 4.61 -10.24
C CYS A 95 -18.94 5.71 -11.30
N ASP A 96 -18.44 5.51 -12.52
CA ASP A 96 -18.89 6.27 -13.68
C ASP A 96 -20.25 5.72 -14.10
N THR A 97 -21.33 6.45 -13.80
CA THR A 97 -22.70 5.98 -14.08
C THR A 97 -23.08 6.03 -15.55
N ASP A 98 -22.34 6.76 -16.39
CA ASP A 98 -22.57 6.77 -17.83
C ASP A 98 -22.00 5.50 -18.49
N LEU A 99 -20.87 5.01 -17.98
CA LEU A 99 -20.22 3.76 -18.43
C LEU A 99 -20.65 2.53 -17.62
N ASN A 100 -21.15 2.72 -16.40
CA ASN A 100 -21.37 1.68 -15.37
C ASN A 100 -20.09 0.89 -15.04
N GLU A 101 -18.96 1.60 -14.99
CA GLU A 101 -17.63 1.08 -14.70
C GLU A 101 -17.04 1.80 -13.47
N CYS A 102 -16.28 1.07 -12.66
CA CYS A 102 -15.54 1.66 -11.55
C CYS A 102 -14.28 2.36 -12.08
N VAL A 103 -14.08 3.60 -11.64
CA VAL A 103 -13.02 4.50 -12.07
C VAL A 103 -12.33 5.11 -10.86
N GLU A 104 -11.21 5.79 -11.10
CA GLU A 104 -10.43 6.47 -10.07
C GLU A 104 -11.28 7.47 -9.26
N CYS A 105 -10.89 7.67 -8.00
CA CYS A 105 -11.51 8.67 -7.13
C CYS A 105 -11.18 10.09 -7.62
N GLU A 106 -12.12 11.02 -7.45
CA GLU A 106 -11.88 12.46 -7.66
C GLU A 106 -11.93 13.25 -6.35
N GLY A 107 -12.55 12.69 -5.32
CA GLY A 107 -12.59 13.28 -3.98
C GLY A 107 -12.71 12.24 -2.88
N GLU A 108 -12.51 12.68 -1.64
CA GLU A 108 -12.54 11.83 -0.44
C GLU A 108 -13.85 11.06 -0.28
N THR A 109 -15.00 11.67 -0.67
CA THR A 109 -16.31 11.01 -0.59
C THR A 109 -16.46 9.79 -1.48
N ASP A 110 -15.63 9.65 -2.53
CA ASP A 110 -15.60 8.44 -3.35
C ASP A 110 -14.99 7.26 -2.59
N CYS A 111 -14.21 7.53 -1.53
CA CYS A 111 -13.50 6.55 -0.75
C CYS A 111 -14.25 6.12 0.53
N ASP A 112 -15.40 6.73 0.86
CA ASP A 112 -16.17 6.47 2.09
C ASP A 112 -16.56 4.99 2.29
N GLY A 113 -16.63 4.21 1.21
CA GLY A 113 -16.95 2.77 1.23
C GLY A 113 -15.75 1.86 1.47
N ILE A 114 -14.52 2.38 1.46
CA ILE A 114 -13.29 1.60 1.52
C ILE A 114 -12.69 1.69 2.92
N GLU A 115 -12.75 0.56 3.64
CA GLU A 115 -12.31 0.50 5.04
C GLU A 115 -10.84 0.93 5.18
N GLY A 116 -10.61 1.94 6.02
CA GLY A 116 -9.27 2.44 6.36
C GLY A 116 -8.64 3.37 5.32
N LEU A 117 -9.29 3.66 4.18
CA LEU A 117 -8.72 4.45 3.09
C LEU A 117 -9.63 5.62 2.74
N ALA A 118 -9.75 6.62 3.61
CA ALA A 118 -10.72 7.70 3.46
C ALA A 118 -10.27 8.84 2.51
N LEU A 119 -9.01 8.88 2.11
CA LEU A 119 -8.46 10.01 1.36
C LEU A 119 -8.28 9.66 -0.10
N CYS A 120 -8.69 10.55 -1.00
CA CYS A 120 -8.36 10.41 -2.42
C CYS A 120 -7.04 11.13 -2.73
N ASN A 121 -6.00 10.37 -3.07
CA ASN A 121 -4.71 10.88 -3.46
C ASN A 121 -4.34 10.38 -4.86
N ALA A 122 -4.28 11.32 -5.82
CA ALA A 122 -3.92 11.03 -7.21
C ALA A 122 -4.69 9.85 -7.84
N GLY A 123 -6.01 9.82 -7.64
CA GLY A 123 -6.91 8.80 -8.20
C GLY A 123 -7.01 7.51 -7.38
N THR A 124 -6.25 7.38 -6.29
CA THR A 124 -6.28 6.21 -5.41
C THR A 124 -6.76 6.58 -4.01
N CYS A 125 -7.61 5.74 -3.42
CA CYS A 125 -7.97 5.86 -2.01
C CYS A 125 -6.82 5.37 -1.13
N VAL A 126 -6.37 6.22 -0.21
CA VAL A 126 -5.23 5.97 0.68
C VAL A 126 -5.61 6.23 2.14
N GLU A 127 -4.82 5.70 3.06
CA GLU A 127 -5.04 5.87 4.50
C GLU A 127 -4.67 7.28 4.95
N CYS A 128 -3.55 7.80 4.47
CA CYS A 128 -3.01 9.09 4.88
C CYS A 128 -2.29 9.80 3.72
N VAL A 129 -2.09 11.10 3.86
CA VAL A 129 -1.07 11.83 3.08
C VAL A 129 -0.18 12.65 4.01
N PRO A 130 1.10 12.87 3.66
CA PRO A 130 2.01 13.65 4.51
C PRO A 130 1.51 15.07 4.85
N ALA A 131 0.61 15.64 4.04
CA ALA A 131 0.07 16.97 4.26
C ALA A 131 -0.93 17.05 5.43
N THR A 132 -1.60 15.94 5.75
CA THR A 132 -2.68 15.85 6.77
C THR A 132 -2.43 14.76 7.81
N GLU A 133 -1.26 14.13 7.80
CA GLU A 133 -0.86 13.01 8.69
C GLU A 133 -1.12 13.25 10.19
N GLU A 134 -1.08 14.49 10.68
CA GLU A 134 -1.38 14.78 12.09
C GLU A 134 -2.80 14.37 12.47
N THR A 135 -3.76 14.56 11.56
CA THR A 135 -5.16 14.14 11.74
C THR A 135 -5.40 12.73 11.24
N ASP A 136 -4.78 12.35 10.12
CA ASP A 136 -5.05 11.06 9.46
C ASP A 136 -4.51 9.89 10.30
N CYS A 137 -3.38 10.10 10.97
CA CYS A 137 -2.64 9.07 11.68
C CYS A 137 -2.58 9.30 13.20
N ASP A 138 -3.53 10.05 13.77
CA ASP A 138 -3.57 10.35 15.22
C ASP A 138 -2.21 10.85 15.76
N ARG A 139 -1.58 11.77 15.01
CA ARG A 139 -0.25 12.36 15.28
C ARG A 139 0.95 11.44 15.09
N ASN A 140 0.79 10.29 14.43
CA ASN A 140 1.90 9.56 13.83
C ASN A 140 2.22 10.08 12.42
N SER A 141 3.38 9.70 11.90
CA SER A 141 3.77 10.02 10.52
C SER A 141 3.00 9.17 9.51
N CYS A 142 2.82 9.73 8.32
CA CYS A 142 2.41 9.00 7.13
C CYS A 142 3.65 8.58 6.34
N ASN A 143 3.71 7.31 5.91
CA ASN A 143 4.76 6.88 5.00
C ASN A 143 4.49 7.48 3.59
N PRO A 144 5.40 8.31 3.06
CA PRO A 144 5.22 9.00 1.78
C PRO A 144 5.27 8.07 0.56
N ASP A 145 5.78 6.85 0.69
CA ASP A 145 5.85 5.86 -0.40
C ASP A 145 4.61 4.96 -0.42
N SER A 146 4.16 4.48 0.75
CA SER A 146 3.02 3.56 0.85
C SER A 146 1.67 4.24 1.15
N PHE A 147 1.67 5.52 1.54
CA PHE A 147 0.49 6.26 2.00
C PHE A 147 -0.27 5.56 3.13
N THR A 148 0.50 4.92 4.03
CA THR A 148 -0.01 4.23 5.22
C THR A 148 0.53 4.88 6.48
N CYS A 149 -0.28 4.92 7.53
CA CYS A 149 0.13 5.44 8.81
C CYS A 149 1.22 4.55 9.43
N THR A 150 2.18 5.17 10.10
CA THR A 150 3.22 4.46 10.85
C THR A 150 2.88 4.43 12.34
N ASP A 151 3.67 3.68 13.12
CA ASP A 151 3.63 3.72 14.59
C ASP A 151 4.55 4.79 15.19
N THR A 152 5.17 5.64 14.36
CA THR A 152 6.11 6.67 14.81
C THR A 152 5.42 8.01 14.93
N MET A 153 5.38 8.53 16.15
CA MET A 153 4.89 9.88 16.44
C MET A 153 5.66 10.94 15.63
N LEU A 154 4.96 11.96 15.14
CA LEU A 154 5.56 13.13 14.52
C LEU A 154 6.64 13.76 15.41
N ALA A 155 7.74 14.19 14.79
CA ALA A 155 8.87 14.86 15.44
C ALA A 155 9.38 14.16 16.70
N SER A 156 9.45 12.82 16.70
CA SER A 156 9.89 12.00 17.83
C SER A 156 11.27 11.36 17.66
N ARG A 157 11.84 11.41 16.45
CA ARG A 157 13.11 10.78 16.11
C ARG A 157 14.27 11.78 16.16
N ASP A 158 15.18 11.54 17.07
CA ASP A 158 16.44 12.25 17.18
C ASP A 158 17.38 11.97 15.98
N THR A 159 18.44 12.76 15.86
CA THR A 159 19.50 12.54 14.87
C THR A 159 20.07 11.11 14.94
N CYS A 160 20.25 10.49 13.77
CA CYS A 160 20.66 9.07 13.62
C CYS A 160 19.67 8.04 14.20
N GLN A 161 18.42 8.38 14.52
CA GLN A 161 17.39 7.34 14.66
C GLN A 161 16.83 6.96 13.30
N THR A 162 16.39 5.70 13.21
CA THR A 162 15.67 5.22 12.03
C THR A 162 14.39 6.02 11.85
N CYS A 163 14.04 6.25 10.59
CA CYS A 163 12.80 6.90 10.19
C CYS A 163 12.31 6.35 8.86
N VAL A 164 11.06 6.63 8.52
CA VAL A 164 10.51 6.40 7.16
C VAL A 164 9.99 7.67 6.49
N SER A 165 9.76 8.74 7.26
CA SER A 165 9.34 10.06 6.77
C SER A 165 10.15 11.18 7.43
N ASP A 166 10.35 12.27 6.72
CA ASP A 166 10.98 13.51 7.21
C ASP A 166 10.24 14.06 8.44
N SER A 167 8.93 13.89 8.50
CA SER A 167 8.08 14.37 9.59
C SER A 167 8.29 13.64 10.91
N GLU A 168 8.96 12.49 10.90
CA GLU A 168 9.36 11.78 12.11
C GLU A 168 10.54 12.46 12.81
N CYS A 169 11.37 13.18 12.05
CA CYS A 169 12.59 13.77 12.56
C CYS A 169 12.32 15.00 13.43
N GLN A 170 12.71 14.92 14.70
CA GLN A 170 12.40 15.92 15.73
C GLN A 170 13.06 17.28 15.47
N ASN A 171 14.31 17.27 15.00
CA ASN A 171 15.10 18.49 14.89
C ASN A 171 14.82 19.22 13.57
N ALA A 172 14.60 20.52 13.64
CA ALA A 172 14.45 21.35 12.46
C ALA A 172 15.67 21.21 11.54
N GLY A 173 15.42 20.97 10.25
CA GLY A 173 16.47 20.72 9.26
C GLY A 173 16.98 19.29 9.22
N ASN A 174 16.47 18.39 10.07
CA ASN A 174 16.67 16.95 9.84
C ASN A 174 15.69 16.45 8.77
N ARG A 175 16.16 15.49 7.99
CA ARG A 175 15.39 14.74 6.99
C ARG A 175 15.66 13.26 7.17
N CYS A 176 14.73 12.44 6.74
CA CYS A 176 14.87 11.00 6.71
C CYS A 176 15.63 10.58 5.46
N VAL A 177 16.91 10.24 5.62
CA VAL A 177 17.81 9.99 4.50
C VAL A 177 18.25 8.54 4.50
N ALA A 178 18.12 7.87 3.36
CA ALA A 178 18.64 6.51 3.19
C ALA A 178 20.17 6.50 3.37
N MET A 179 20.65 5.54 4.16
CA MET A 179 22.08 5.35 4.42
C MET A 179 22.56 4.01 3.87
N THR A 180 23.88 3.87 3.83
CA THR A 180 24.57 2.65 3.50
C THR A 180 25.50 2.24 4.63
N TYR A 181 25.77 0.94 4.71
CA TYR A 181 26.87 0.40 5.49
C TYR A 181 27.69 -0.51 4.59
N GLN A 182 28.99 -0.23 4.47
CA GLN A 182 29.91 -0.96 3.57
C GLN A 182 29.34 -1.06 2.14
N SER A 183 28.91 0.08 1.61
CA SER A 183 28.29 0.22 0.28
C SER A 183 26.95 -0.53 0.06
N ALA A 184 26.37 -1.16 1.08
CA ALA A 184 25.05 -1.79 1.00
C ALA A 184 23.97 -0.92 1.67
N PRO A 185 22.73 -0.86 1.13
CA PRO A 185 21.62 -0.17 1.80
C PRO A 185 21.42 -0.69 3.22
N TYR A 186 21.29 0.23 4.19
CA TYR A 186 21.16 -0.14 5.59
C TYR A 186 20.15 0.77 6.30
N PRO A 187 19.23 0.19 7.11
CA PRO A 187 19.03 -1.25 7.33
C PRO A 187 18.32 -1.94 6.15
N ASN A 188 17.63 -1.18 5.30
CA ASN A 188 16.96 -1.62 4.07
C ASN A 188 16.74 -0.39 3.14
N LEU A 189 15.97 -0.54 2.07
CA LEU A 189 15.74 0.53 1.09
C LEU A 189 14.64 1.53 1.50
N GLN A 190 13.76 1.14 2.43
CA GLN A 190 12.58 1.89 2.85
C GLN A 190 12.80 2.63 4.18
N THR A 191 13.91 2.39 4.86
CA THR A 191 14.24 2.98 6.16
C THR A 191 15.47 3.85 6.02
N GLY A 192 15.34 5.10 6.45
CA GLY A 192 16.42 6.06 6.51
C GLY A 192 16.83 6.36 7.94
N PHE A 193 17.68 7.36 8.09
CA PHE A 193 18.02 7.94 9.38
C PHE A 193 17.80 9.44 9.36
N CYS A 194 17.41 9.99 10.51
CA CYS A 194 17.25 11.43 10.66
C CYS A 194 18.62 12.13 10.62
N LEU A 195 18.92 12.79 9.50
CA LEU A 195 20.19 13.49 9.28
C LEU A 195 19.97 14.98 9.07
N LYS A 196 20.86 15.79 9.67
CA LYS A 196 20.82 17.26 9.59
C LYS A 196 21.35 17.73 8.25
N THR A 197 20.67 18.68 7.61
CA THR A 197 21.22 19.37 6.43
C THR A 197 22.48 20.19 6.79
N THR A 198 23.38 20.34 5.84
CA THR A 198 24.70 21.01 6.05
C THR A 198 24.65 22.52 6.28
N GLY A 199 23.46 23.13 6.40
CA GLY A 199 23.25 24.59 6.46
C GLY A 199 23.97 25.38 7.58
N GLY A 200 24.68 24.68 8.49
CA GLY A 200 25.56 25.28 9.51
C GLY A 200 26.90 24.56 9.68
N GLY A 201 27.27 23.69 8.74
CA GLY A 201 28.41 22.79 8.89
C GLY A 201 28.08 21.52 9.68
N CYS A 202 28.99 20.56 9.59
CA CYS A 202 28.87 19.28 10.27
C CYS A 202 29.67 19.26 11.56
N GLU A 203 29.09 18.67 12.60
CA GLU A 203 29.62 18.62 13.95
C GLU A 203 29.86 17.16 14.35
N GLN A 204 30.82 16.93 15.24
CA GLN A 204 31.13 15.61 15.78
C GLN A 204 29.90 15.00 16.50
N PRO A 205 29.63 13.69 16.38
CA PRO A 205 30.33 12.68 15.57
C PRO A 205 29.91 12.65 14.08
N TYR A 206 28.92 13.45 13.69
CA TYR A 206 28.35 13.50 12.33
C TYR A 206 29.18 14.36 11.38
N SER A 207 30.49 14.11 11.29
CA SER A 207 31.44 14.98 10.57
C SER A 207 31.51 14.75 9.06
N ILE A 208 30.86 13.72 8.53
CA ILE A 208 30.94 13.35 7.11
C ILE A 208 29.82 14.02 6.34
N THR A 209 30.15 14.72 5.26
CA THR A 209 29.16 15.27 4.35
C THR A 209 28.69 14.21 3.36
N LEU A 210 27.46 13.75 3.51
CA LEU A 210 26.76 12.90 2.56
C LEU A 210 26.16 13.79 1.48
N ARG A 211 26.65 13.68 0.25
CA ARG A 211 26.33 14.64 -0.81
C ARG A 211 25.16 14.22 -1.67
N ALA A 212 24.35 15.20 -2.07
CA ALA A 212 23.28 15.06 -3.05
C ALA A 212 22.41 13.81 -2.83
N ARG A 213 21.94 13.63 -1.59
CA ARG A 213 21.02 12.54 -1.24
C ARG A 213 19.57 13.05 -1.27
N PRO A 214 18.61 12.33 -1.86
CA PRO A 214 17.20 12.61 -1.63
C PRO A 214 16.80 12.17 -0.22
N SER A 215 15.77 12.80 0.35
CA SER A 215 15.07 12.25 1.50
C SER A 215 14.03 11.21 1.06
N LEU A 216 13.58 10.37 2.00
CA LEU A 216 12.53 9.38 1.76
C LEU A 216 11.15 10.03 1.56
N SER A 217 10.91 11.23 2.08
CA SER A 217 9.69 12.00 1.77
C SER A 217 9.71 12.72 0.43
N GLY A 218 10.76 12.51 -0.36
CA GLY A 218 10.96 13.19 -1.62
C GLY A 218 11.47 14.62 -1.44
N GLY A 219 11.98 15.18 -2.53
CA GLY A 219 12.61 16.49 -2.53
C GLY A 219 13.82 16.53 -3.46
N LEU A 220 14.34 17.74 -3.68
CA LEU A 220 15.61 17.87 -4.39
C LEU A 220 16.74 17.29 -3.53
N PRO A 221 17.74 16.62 -4.12
CA PRO A 221 18.85 16.10 -3.35
C PRO A 221 19.62 17.21 -2.63
N GLU A 222 19.89 17.00 -1.34
CA GLU A 222 20.62 17.93 -0.47
C GLU A 222 21.88 17.28 0.11
N ASP A 223 22.73 18.10 0.75
CA ASP A 223 23.92 17.63 1.47
C ASP A 223 23.61 17.52 2.96
N TYR A 224 23.94 16.38 3.57
CA TYR A 224 23.65 16.06 4.98
C TYR A 224 24.91 15.78 5.79
N CYS A 225 24.81 16.00 7.10
CA CYS A 225 25.81 15.58 8.07
C CYS A 225 25.50 14.18 8.56
N GLY A 226 26.42 13.26 8.31
CA GLY A 226 26.32 11.86 8.67
C GLY A 226 27.63 11.30 9.21
N ILE A 227 27.68 9.99 9.28
CA ILE A 227 28.82 9.22 9.80
C ILE A 227 29.63 8.60 8.68
N ASN A 228 30.74 7.95 9.02
CA ASN A 228 31.51 7.18 8.07
C ASN A 228 30.81 5.83 7.77
N GLU A 229 30.06 5.79 6.68
CA GLU A 229 29.25 4.65 6.22
C GLU A 229 30.07 3.37 5.97
N GLU A 230 31.39 3.45 5.84
CA GLU A 230 32.26 2.27 5.68
C GLU A 230 32.68 1.63 7.01
N LEU A 231 32.58 2.36 8.13
CA LEU A 231 33.08 1.93 9.45
C LEU A 231 31.98 1.80 10.51
N ALA A 232 30.94 2.64 10.43
CA ALA A 232 29.96 2.78 11.50
C ALA A 232 28.52 2.85 10.97
N THR A 233 27.59 2.41 11.81
CA THR A 233 26.15 2.61 11.67
C THR A 233 25.63 3.58 12.71
N CYS A 234 24.52 4.23 12.42
CA CYS A 234 23.90 5.23 13.30
C CYS A 234 23.58 4.67 14.69
N GLU A 235 23.15 3.41 14.77
CA GLU A 235 22.81 2.75 16.03
C GLU A 235 24.03 2.54 16.90
N ALA A 236 25.18 2.18 16.32
CA ALA A 236 26.43 2.02 17.06
C ALA A 236 26.94 3.38 17.56
N VAL A 237 26.82 4.44 16.75
CA VAL A 237 27.15 5.82 17.16
C VAL A 237 26.26 6.27 18.32
N ARG A 238 24.94 6.04 18.23
CA ARG A 238 24.00 6.35 19.30
C ARG A 238 24.26 5.52 20.56
N ALA A 239 24.71 4.27 20.43
CA ALA A 239 25.05 3.43 21.59
C ALA A 239 26.17 4.06 22.43
N LEU A 240 27.20 4.63 21.78
CA LEU A 240 28.26 5.36 22.47
C LEU A 240 27.74 6.66 23.09
N LEU A 241 26.97 7.46 22.34
CA LEU A 241 26.40 8.73 22.82
C LEU A 241 25.47 8.54 24.03
N THR A 242 24.78 7.41 24.09
CA THR A 242 23.88 7.04 25.21
C THR A 242 24.55 6.15 26.25
N ASN A 243 25.86 5.93 26.13
CA ASN A 243 26.69 5.20 27.09
C ASN A 243 26.19 3.77 27.38
N VAL A 244 25.73 3.07 26.33
CA VAL A 244 25.28 1.68 26.40
C VAL A 244 26.43 0.77 26.83
N ARG A 245 26.12 -0.21 27.69
CA ARG A 245 27.07 -1.18 28.23
C ARG A 245 26.88 -2.55 27.57
N CYS A 246 27.98 -3.26 27.38
CA CYS A 246 28.04 -4.65 26.91
C CYS A 246 28.59 -5.52 28.04
N GLU A 247 27.72 -5.96 28.95
CA GLU A 247 28.12 -6.51 30.24
C GLU A 247 29.03 -7.74 30.15
N GLY A 248 28.79 -8.60 29.16
CA GLY A 248 29.59 -9.80 28.89
C GLY A 248 30.91 -9.53 28.16
N GLY A 249 31.19 -8.29 27.77
CA GLY A 249 32.42 -7.91 27.09
C GLY A 249 32.46 -8.32 25.61
N ALA A 250 31.33 -8.71 25.01
CA ALA A 250 31.27 -9.20 23.63
C ALA A 250 30.68 -8.17 22.67
N ASP A 251 31.22 -8.10 21.45
CA ASP A 251 30.78 -7.17 20.40
C ASP A 251 29.32 -7.37 20.03
N GLN A 252 28.83 -8.62 20.08
CA GLN A 252 27.45 -8.97 19.76
C GLN A 252 26.41 -8.38 20.73
N GLU A 253 26.84 -7.90 21.90
CA GLU A 253 25.98 -7.18 22.84
C GLU A 253 25.75 -5.72 22.43
N CYS A 254 26.53 -5.22 21.47
CA CYS A 254 26.40 -3.88 20.92
C CYS A 254 25.63 -3.89 19.59
N PRO A 255 25.03 -2.75 19.17
CA PRO A 255 24.25 -2.69 17.95
C PRO A 255 25.05 -3.13 16.72
N GLN A 256 24.63 -4.25 16.15
CA GLN A 256 25.21 -4.80 14.94
C GLN A 256 24.72 -4.01 13.71
N PRO A 257 25.49 -3.99 12.61
CA PRO A 257 26.72 -4.75 12.35
C PRO A 257 28.02 -4.08 12.82
N SER A 258 28.01 -2.82 13.26
CA SER A 258 29.24 -2.04 13.48
C SER A 258 29.61 -1.77 14.95
N GLY A 259 28.77 -2.20 15.89
CA GLY A 259 28.99 -2.01 17.32
C GLY A 259 30.10 -2.91 17.87
N LEU A 260 31.00 -2.30 18.63
CA LEU A 260 32.15 -2.93 19.29
C LEU A 260 32.05 -2.74 20.79
N CYS A 261 32.38 -3.76 21.57
CA CYS A 261 32.47 -3.68 23.02
C CYS A 261 33.91 -3.42 23.45
N ARG A 262 34.23 -2.19 23.86
CA ARG A 262 35.61 -1.79 24.21
C ARG A 262 35.65 -0.97 25.49
N GLN A 263 36.88 -0.70 25.96
CA GLN A 263 37.13 0.27 27.02
C GLN A 263 37.15 1.67 26.42
N VAL A 264 36.33 2.58 26.92
CA VAL A 264 36.27 3.99 26.48
C VAL A 264 36.83 4.88 27.58
N GLY A 265 38.08 5.32 27.42
CA GLY A 265 38.88 5.94 28.48
C GLY A 265 39.07 5.00 29.67
N SER A 266 38.43 5.32 30.80
CA SER A 266 38.42 4.47 32.00
C SER A 266 37.14 3.65 32.16
N LEU A 267 36.22 3.72 31.18
CA LEU A 267 34.93 3.04 31.20
C LEU A 267 35.04 1.70 30.49
N ASP A 268 35.10 0.61 31.25
CA ASP A 268 35.11 -0.74 30.69
C ASP A 268 33.74 -1.12 30.12
N ASN A 269 33.73 -1.98 29.09
CA ASN A 269 32.53 -2.58 28.53
C ASN A 269 31.50 -1.53 28.07
N ARG A 270 31.93 -0.67 27.14
CA ARG A 270 31.06 0.29 26.44
C ARG A 270 30.91 -0.07 24.98
N CYS A 271 29.69 0.10 24.48
CA CYS A 271 29.45 0.02 23.07
C CYS A 271 30.00 1.27 22.37
N THR A 272 30.92 1.02 21.46
CA THR A 272 31.57 2.01 20.61
C THR A 272 31.58 1.49 19.17
N TYR A 273 32.24 2.18 18.27
CA TYR A 273 32.29 1.88 16.84
C TYR A 273 33.65 2.23 16.25
N ALA A 274 33.96 1.63 15.11
CA ALA A 274 35.20 1.87 14.41
C ALA A 274 35.26 3.30 13.85
N CYS A 275 36.45 3.89 13.84
CA CYS A 275 36.69 5.23 13.34
C CYS A 275 37.98 5.27 12.51
N GLY A 276 38.14 6.30 11.68
CA GLY A 276 39.40 6.57 10.98
C GLY A 276 40.01 7.94 11.29
N LEU A 277 39.32 8.77 12.08
CA LEU A 277 39.84 10.04 12.57
C LEU A 277 39.01 10.54 13.77
N PRO A 278 39.60 11.32 14.70
CA PRO A 278 38.92 11.80 15.91
C PRO A 278 37.61 12.57 15.65
N ALA A 279 37.50 13.29 14.52
CA ALA A 279 36.26 14.01 14.21
C ALA A 279 35.05 13.11 13.90
N GLN A 280 35.25 11.80 13.69
CA GLN A 280 34.15 10.84 13.55
C GLN A 280 33.61 10.37 14.91
N CYS A 281 34.25 10.78 16.00
CA CYS A 281 33.91 10.40 17.36
C CYS A 281 33.18 11.54 18.09
N PRO A 282 32.48 11.27 19.22
CA PRO A 282 31.81 12.31 20.00
C PRO A 282 32.80 13.40 20.46
N ALA A 283 32.35 14.65 20.61
CA ALA A 283 33.24 15.76 20.97
C ALA A 283 33.74 15.74 22.42
N ASP A 284 33.03 15.04 23.30
CA ASP A 284 33.33 15.04 24.72
C ASP A 284 34.24 13.86 25.12
N PRO A 285 35.30 14.12 25.91
CA PRO A 285 36.13 13.05 26.45
C PRO A 285 35.33 12.16 27.41
N PRO A 286 35.64 10.86 27.49
CA PRO A 286 36.81 10.22 26.87
C PRO A 286 36.55 9.67 25.46
N ALA A 287 35.41 9.95 24.84
CA ALA A 287 35.01 9.37 23.57
C ALA A 287 35.59 10.10 22.34
N ASP A 288 36.28 11.22 22.52
CA ASP A 288 36.76 12.15 21.49
C ASP A 288 38.02 11.70 20.75
N THR A 289 38.59 10.58 21.14
CA THR A 289 39.76 9.99 20.48
C THR A 289 39.36 8.94 19.46
N CYS A 290 40.18 8.80 18.42
CA CYS A 290 40.14 7.67 17.52
C CYS A 290 41.51 6.98 17.58
N GLY A 291 41.54 5.77 18.12
CA GLY A 291 42.79 5.07 18.38
C GLY A 291 42.58 3.58 18.62
N ALA A 292 43.69 2.88 18.81
CA ALA A 292 43.70 1.51 19.28
C ALA A 292 44.21 1.47 20.73
N SER A 293 43.39 0.94 21.64
CA SER A 293 43.84 0.60 22.99
C SER A 293 44.68 -0.69 22.97
N GLY A 294 45.96 -0.59 22.56
CA GLY A 294 46.91 -1.71 22.56
C GLY A 294 47.44 -2.11 21.18
N SER A 295 48.48 -2.96 21.17
CA SER A 295 49.19 -3.35 19.94
C SER A 295 48.41 -4.38 19.12
N GLY A 296 47.50 -3.92 18.24
CA GLY A 296 47.00 -4.72 17.10
C GLY A 296 45.49 -4.80 16.87
N GLY A 297 44.67 -3.91 17.43
CA GLY A 297 43.22 -3.85 17.16
C GLY A 297 42.82 -2.70 16.22
N ASP A 298 41.65 -2.82 15.59
CA ASP A 298 41.02 -1.76 14.79
C ASP A 298 40.80 -0.48 15.62
N GLU A 299 40.94 0.69 14.98
CA GLU A 299 40.73 1.99 15.63
C GLU A 299 39.25 2.20 15.97
N TYR A 300 38.96 2.67 17.19
CA TYR A 300 37.59 2.90 17.66
C TYR A 300 37.45 4.19 18.47
N CYS A 301 36.22 4.69 18.59
CA CYS A 301 35.96 5.92 19.31
C CYS A 301 36.09 5.75 20.83
N GLY A 302 36.98 6.54 21.43
CA GLY A 302 37.23 6.58 22.87
C GLY A 302 38.39 5.72 23.39
N GLY A 303 39.25 5.24 22.49
CA GLY A 303 40.48 4.56 22.88
C GLY A 303 41.57 4.70 21.84
#